data_AF-A0A6M0C5V8-F1
#
_entry.id   AF-A0A6M0C5V8-F1
#
_cell.length_a   1.000
_cell.length_b   1.000
_cell.length_c   1.000
_cell.angle_alpha   90.00
_cell.angle_beta   90.00
_cell.angle_gamma   90.00
#
_symmetry.space_group_name_H-M   'P 1'
#
loop_
_entity.id
_entity.type
_entity.pdbx_description
1 polymer ?
#
loop_
_entity_poly.entity_id
_entity_poly.type
_entity_poly.pdbx_seq_one_letter_code
_entity_poly.pdbx_strand_id
1 'polypeptide(L)'
;MTAEELEVIDRRAIWQQDQIGKITKARDDGRVLEAIAFFMRQLKKRFGEVPTEISNQIEELSLEDLESLGEAFLDFNGLEDLSVWLGEEREINEDLI
;
A
#
# COMPACT_ATOMS: atom_id res chain seq x y z
N MET A 1 35.77 2.59 -28.80
CA MET A 1 34.48 3.13 -28.36
C MET A 1 34.40 4.56 -28.84
N THR A 2 33.48 4.86 -29.76
CA THR A 2 33.28 6.19 -30.33
C THR A 2 32.29 7.00 -29.49
N ALA A 3 32.24 8.32 -29.70
CA ALA A 3 31.24 9.18 -29.05
C ALA A 3 29.80 8.77 -29.42
N GLU A 4 29.59 8.34 -30.66
CA GLU A 4 28.30 7.84 -31.15
C GLU A 4 27.89 6.52 -30.47
N GLU A 5 28.85 5.61 -30.27
CA GLU A 5 28.61 4.35 -29.54
C GLU A 5 28.23 4.62 -28.08
N LEU A 6 28.85 5.62 -27.44
CA LEU A 6 28.53 6.01 -26.06
C LEU A 6 27.12 6.62 -25.95
N GLU A 7 26.73 7.52 -26.85
CA GLU A 7 25.38 8.11 -26.86
C GLU A 7 24.26 7.08 -27.08
N VAL A 8 24.53 6.03 -27.87
CA VAL A 8 23.57 4.94 -28.09
C VAL A 8 23.41 4.09 -26.82
N ILE A 9 24.50 3.83 -26.11
CA ILE A 9 24.48 3.10 -24.83
C ILE A 9 23.71 3.90 -23.78
N ASP A 10 23.98 5.20 -23.64
CA ASP A 10 23.32 6.05 -22.64
C ASP A 10 21.81 6.16 -22.89
N ARG A 11 21.38 6.36 -24.14
CA ARG A 11 19.93 6.36 -24.48
C ARG A 11 19.25 5.04 -24.14
N ARG A 12 19.93 3.91 -24.40
CA ARG A 12 19.39 2.59 -24.06
C ARG A 12 19.28 2.40 -22.55
N ALA A 13 20.29 2.83 -21.79
CA ALA A 13 20.28 2.74 -20.33
C ALA A 13 19.12 3.54 -19.71
N ILE A 14 18.87 4.77 -20.18
CA ILE A 14 17.75 5.60 -19.72
C ILE A 14 16.40 4.92 -19.99
N TRP A 15 16.19 4.39 -21.19
CA TRP A 15 14.95 3.68 -21.51
C TRP A 15 14.75 2.43 -20.64
N GLN A 16 15.82 1.66 -20.40
CA GLN A 16 15.75 0.48 -19.54
C GLN A 16 15.39 0.85 -18.09
N GLN A 17 15.98 1.91 -17.55
CA GLN A 17 15.66 2.39 -16.21
C GLN A 17 14.20 2.86 -16.10
N ASP A 18 13.69 3.60 -17.08
CA ASP A 18 12.27 4.01 -17.12
C ASP A 18 11.33 2.80 -17.13
N GLN A 19 11.64 1.76 -17.90
CA GLN A 19 10.83 0.52 -17.90
C GLN A 19 10.87 -0.21 -16.56
N ILE A 20 12.05 -0.31 -15.94
CA ILE A 20 12.18 -0.90 -14.60
C ILE A 20 11.35 -0.12 -13.59
N GLY A 21 11.44 1.22 -13.60
CA GLY A 21 10.63 2.08 -12.72
C GLY A 21 9.13 1.86 -12.88
N LYS A 22 8.66 1.73 -14.13
CA LYS A 22 7.24 1.44 -14.44
C LYS A 22 6.80 0.07 -13.92
N ILE A 23 7.60 -0.96 -14.12
CA ILE A 23 7.27 -2.33 -13.66
C ILE A 23 7.26 -2.38 -12.13
N THR A 24 8.25 -1.77 -11.48
CA THR A 24 8.29 -1.70 -10.02
C THR A 24 7.07 -1.00 -9.46
N LYS A 25 6.71 0.18 -9.99
CA LYS A 25 5.51 0.90 -9.57
C LYS A 25 4.24 0.05 -9.77
N ALA A 26 4.06 -0.55 -10.95
CA ALA A 26 2.89 -1.39 -11.22
C ALA A 26 2.79 -2.60 -10.27
N ARG A 27 3.93 -3.19 -9.90
CA ARG A 27 3.96 -4.27 -8.92
C ARG A 27 3.57 -3.78 -7.52
N ASP A 28 4.09 -2.64 -7.10
CA ASP A 28 3.83 -2.09 -5.78
C ASP A 28 2.37 -1.60 -5.66
N ASP A 29 1.84 -0.94 -6.68
CA ASP A 29 0.40 -0.61 -6.80
C ASP A 29 -0.46 -1.89 -6.73
N GLY A 30 -0.03 -2.95 -7.41
CA GLY A 30 -0.71 -4.25 -7.38
C GLY A 30 -0.72 -4.89 -5.98
N ARG A 31 0.36 -4.75 -5.20
CA ARG A 31 0.42 -5.23 -3.81
C ARG A 31 -0.54 -4.47 -2.91
N VAL A 32 -0.58 -3.14 -3.01
CA VAL A 32 -1.49 -2.30 -2.22
C VAL A 32 -2.95 -2.63 -2.53
N LEU A 33 -3.32 -2.69 -3.81
CA LEU A 33 -4.68 -3.00 -4.23
C LEU A 33 -5.12 -4.40 -3.78
N GLU A 34 -4.23 -5.40 -3.84
CA GLU A 34 -4.53 -6.75 -3.38
C GLU A 34 -4.71 -6.80 -1.86
N ALA A 35 -3.82 -6.15 -1.09
CA ALA A 35 -3.90 -6.07 0.36
C ALA A 35 -5.20 -5.40 0.83
N ILE A 36 -5.57 -4.25 0.26
CA ILE A 36 -6.86 -3.58 0.53
C ILE A 36 -8.01 -4.54 0.26
N ALA A 37 -8.05 -5.15 -0.94
CA ALA A 37 -9.12 -6.07 -1.31
C ALA A 37 -9.18 -7.29 -0.39
N PHE A 38 -8.02 -7.78 0.09
CA PHE A 38 -7.93 -8.85 1.05
C PHE A 38 -8.56 -8.46 2.39
N PHE A 39 -8.16 -7.33 2.98
CA PHE A 39 -8.72 -6.87 4.25
C PHE A 39 -10.20 -6.60 4.17
N MET A 40 -10.70 -5.96 3.09
CA MET A 40 -12.13 -5.75 2.90
C MET A 40 -12.93 -7.06 2.90
N ARG A 41 -12.38 -8.14 2.32
CA ARG A 41 -13.00 -9.47 2.39
C ARG A 41 -12.92 -10.07 3.80
N GLN A 42 -11.80 -9.93 4.51
CA GLN A 42 -11.64 -10.46 5.87
C GLN A 42 -12.56 -9.75 6.87
N LEU A 43 -12.62 -8.42 6.81
CA LEU A 43 -13.51 -7.60 7.64
C LEU A 43 -14.95 -7.97 7.40
N LYS A 44 -15.36 -8.07 6.13
CA LYS A 44 -16.73 -8.49 5.79
C LYS A 44 -17.06 -9.88 6.32
N LYS A 45 -16.10 -10.80 6.26
CA LYS A 45 -16.28 -12.18 6.73
C LYS A 45 -16.38 -12.27 8.25
N ARG A 46 -15.57 -11.50 8.99
CA ARG A 46 -15.51 -11.56 10.46
C ARG A 46 -16.59 -10.72 11.13
N PHE A 47 -16.84 -9.52 10.62
CA PHE A 47 -17.67 -8.50 11.28
C PHE A 47 -18.96 -8.16 10.53
N GLY A 48 -19.16 -8.65 9.31
CA GLY A 48 -20.37 -8.41 8.52
C GLY A 48 -20.27 -7.15 7.65
N GLU A 49 -21.27 -6.27 7.70
CA GLU A 49 -21.22 -5.04 6.91
C GLU A 49 -20.16 -4.09 7.46
N VAL A 50 -19.27 -3.61 6.59
CA VAL A 50 -18.19 -2.68 6.96
C VAL A 50 -18.68 -1.26 6.68
N PRO A 51 -18.70 -0.36 7.68
CA PRO A 51 -19.04 1.05 7.47
C PRO A 51 -18.15 1.71 6.41
N THR A 52 -18.74 2.57 5.58
CA THR A 52 -18.01 3.30 4.50
C THR A 52 -16.84 4.11 5.04
N GLU A 53 -16.97 4.66 6.25
CA GLU A 53 -15.88 5.40 6.89
C GLU A 53 -14.63 4.52 7.06
N ILE A 54 -14.79 3.32 7.62
CA ILE A 54 -13.69 2.37 7.81
C ILE A 54 -13.11 1.93 6.47
N SER A 55 -13.95 1.67 5.46
CA SER A 55 -13.44 1.27 4.13
C SER A 55 -12.59 2.35 3.49
N ASN A 56 -13.01 3.62 3.57
CA ASN A 56 -12.24 4.73 3.01
C ASN A 56 -10.88 4.86 3.70
N GLN A 57 -10.82 4.72 5.03
CA GLN A 57 -9.56 4.81 5.76
C GLN A 57 -8.60 3.68 5.38
N ILE A 58 -9.09 2.45 5.20
CA ILE A 58 -8.28 1.31 4.75
C ILE A 58 -7.75 1.53 3.32
N GLU A 59 -8.56 2.12 2.44
CA GLU A 59 -8.15 2.43 1.06
C GLU A 59 -7.03 3.48 0.99
N GLU A 60 -6.86 4.29 2.03
CA GLU A 60 -5.83 5.32 2.15
C GLU A 60 -4.53 4.81 2.81
N LEU A 61 -4.52 3.59 3.36
CA LEU A 61 -3.35 3.05 4.05
C LEU A 61 -2.19 2.76 3.09
N SER A 62 -0.97 2.97 3.58
CA SER A 62 0.23 2.52 2.90
C SER A 62 0.34 1.00 2.93
N LEU A 63 1.23 0.43 2.12
CA LEU A 63 1.50 -1.00 2.16
C LEU A 63 2.04 -1.46 3.53
N GLU A 64 2.86 -0.61 4.17
CA GLU A 64 3.43 -0.88 5.50
C GLU A 64 2.33 -0.91 6.56
N ASP A 65 1.41 0.07 6.54
CA ASP A 65 0.28 0.10 7.47
C ASP A 65 -0.67 -1.09 7.25
N LEU A 66 -0.88 -1.52 5.99
CA LEU A 66 -1.67 -2.70 5.68
C LEU A 66 -1.00 -3.99 6.20
N GLU A 67 0.33 -4.08 6.13
CA GLU A 67 1.09 -5.20 6.72
C GLU A 67 0.96 -5.19 8.26
N SER A 68 1.11 -4.03 8.91
CA SER A 68 0.89 -3.84 10.35
C SER A 68 -0.54 -4.16 10.80
N LEU A 69 -1.53 -3.74 10.02
CA LEU A 69 -2.94 -4.08 10.23
C LEU A 69 -3.13 -5.60 10.22
N GLY A 70 -2.37 -6.33 9.40
CA GLY A 70 -2.44 -7.79 9.34
C GLY A 70 -2.09 -8.47 10.65
N GLU A 71 -1.10 -7.94 11.37
CA GLU A 71 -0.71 -8.43 12.68
C GLU A 71 -1.75 -8.07 13.74
N ALA A 72 -2.12 -6.78 13.83
CA ALA A 72 -3.09 -6.28 14.80
C ALA A 72 -4.50 -6.88 14.61
N PHE A 73 -4.90 -7.16 13.36
CA PHE A 73 -6.21 -7.71 13.03
C PHE A 73 -6.51 -9.01 13.77
N LEU A 74 -5.49 -9.82 14.08
CA LEU A 74 -5.68 -11.08 14.80
C LEU A 74 -6.22 -10.86 16.23
N ASP A 75 -5.88 -9.73 16.84
CA ASP A 75 -6.24 -9.40 18.22
C ASP A 75 -7.60 -8.68 18.36
N PHE A 76 -8.21 -8.24 17.25
CA PHE A 76 -9.47 -7.49 17.28
C PHE A 76 -10.66 -8.35 17.69
N ASN A 77 -11.41 -7.89 18.69
CA ASN A 77 -12.68 -8.47 19.12
C ASN A 77 -13.88 -7.85 18.38
N GLY A 78 -13.71 -6.67 17.79
CA GLY A 78 -14.76 -5.99 17.01
C GLY A 78 -14.25 -4.89 16.09
N LEU A 79 -15.18 -4.22 15.40
CA LEU A 79 -14.87 -3.05 14.57
C LEU A 79 -14.42 -1.83 15.38
N GLU A 80 -14.74 -1.79 16.68
CA GLU A 80 -14.27 -0.72 17.58
C GLU A 80 -12.74 -0.77 17.72
N ASP A 81 -12.16 -1.96 17.89
CA ASP A 81 -10.70 -2.12 18.00
C ASP A 81 -10.00 -1.67 16.71
N LEU A 82 -10.59 -1.98 15.55
CA LEU A 82 -10.11 -1.47 14.26
C LEU A 82 -10.21 0.05 14.16
N SER A 83 -11.30 0.63 14.65
CA SER A 83 -11.52 2.09 14.58
C SER A 83 -10.53 2.83 15.46
N VAL A 84 -10.20 2.28 16.63
CA VAL A 84 -9.13 2.77 17.51
C VAL A 84 -7.78 2.69 16.81
N TRP A 85 -7.43 1.51 16.26
CA TRP A 85 -6.15 1.30 15.56
C TRP A 85 -5.96 2.27 14.39
N LEU A 86 -7.00 2.47 13.56
CA LEU A 86 -6.96 3.43 12.44
C LEU A 86 -6.81 4.88 12.91
N GLY A 87 -7.26 5.22 14.12
CA GLY A 87 -7.08 6.53 14.73
C GLY A 87 -5.67 6.75 15.29
N GLU A 88 -5.10 5.73 15.95
CA GLU A 88 -3.75 5.79 16.53
C GLU A 88 -2.66 5.98 15.46
N GLU A 89 -2.74 5.27 14.34
CA GLU A 89 -1.77 5.41 13.23
C GLU A 89 -1.82 6.79 12.55
N ARG A 90 -2.94 7.52 12.69
CA ARG A 90 -3.08 8.87 12.12
C ARG A 90 -2.49 9.95 13.01
N GLU A 91 -2.47 9.78 14.34
CA GLU A 91 -1.73 10.69 15.23
C GLU A 91 -0.21 10.57 15.03
N ILE A 92 0.30 9.36 14.76
CA ILE A 92 1.75 9.12 14.59
C ILE A 92 2.28 9.71 13.27
N ASN A 93 1.49 9.68 12.21
CA ASN A 93 1.90 10.17 10.89
C ASN A 93 1.82 11.71 10.73
N GLU A 94 1.01 12.41 11.55
CA GLU A 94 0.94 13.87 11.53
C GLU A 94 2.13 14.55 12.24
N ASP A 95 2.76 13.87 13.21
CA ASP A 95 3.92 14.41 13.97
C ASP A 95 5.26 14.35 13.20
N LEU A 96 5.27 13.80 11.99
CA LEU A 96 6.45 13.64 11.14
C LEU A 96 6.54 14.63 9.96
N ILE A 97 5.66 15.64 9.90
CA ILE A 97 5.64 16.68 8.84
C ILE A 97 6.01 18.07 9.39
#